data_AF-A0A0L0V3Z8-F1
#
_entry.id   AF-A0A0L0V3Z8-F1
#
_cell.length_a   1.000
_cell.length_b   1.000
_cell.length_c   1.000
_cell.angle_alpha   90.00
_cell.angle_beta   90.00
_cell.angle_gamma   90.00
#
_symmetry.space_group_name_H-M   'P 1'
#
loop_
_entity.id
_entity.type
_entity.pdbx_description
1 polymer ?
#
loop_
_entity_poly.entity_id
_entity_poly.type
_entity_poly.pdbx_seq_one_letter_code
_entity_poly.pdbx_strand_id
1 'polypeptide(L)'
;MARDEVNTRETKAKTPKPKKTQTAPNTPSTSANRASSPVTIDIENEETSELSTLGNERMEGQKAAKKKRADNRSMGKIVHMQKELVQISRERLETMKSALQDASDEAILSKDLDSMSGQKRRYYERKLQLIFDREDALEKKQKEEEEKKKIEIEKAKDNNLEDEAGIEFE
;
A
#
# COMPACT_ATOMS: atom_id res chain seq x y z
N MET A 1 47.00 53.36 -27.79
CA MET A 1 45.77 54.08 -27.39
C MET A 1 45.51 53.74 -25.94
N ALA A 2 45.47 54.75 -25.07
CA ALA A 2 45.19 54.64 -23.64
C ALA A 2 43.72 55.01 -23.36
N ARG A 3 43.28 54.71 -22.12
CA ARG A 3 42.01 55.06 -21.41
C ARG A 3 41.02 53.91 -21.30
N ASP A 4 40.35 53.62 -20.18
CA ASP A 4 40.45 54.07 -18.79
C ASP A 4 39.72 52.99 -17.93
N GLU A 5 40.25 52.66 -16.76
CA GLU A 5 39.52 51.98 -15.69
C GLU A 5 38.63 52.99 -14.94
N VAL A 6 37.37 52.65 -14.63
CA VAL A 6 36.67 53.27 -13.49
C VAL A 6 35.78 52.23 -12.79
N ASN A 7 36.19 51.90 -11.56
CA ASN A 7 35.41 51.27 -10.49
C ASN A 7 34.90 52.36 -9.55
N THR A 8 33.59 52.38 -9.20
CA THR A 8 33.06 53.00 -7.95
C THR A 8 31.70 52.33 -7.63
N ARG A 9 31.54 51.57 -6.54
CA ARG A 9 31.40 51.87 -5.10
C ARG A 9 29.96 52.15 -4.65
N GLU A 10 29.54 51.34 -3.68
CA GLU A 10 28.36 51.40 -2.81
C GLU A 10 27.91 52.79 -2.35
N THR A 11 26.62 52.97 -2.02
CA THR A 11 26.18 53.62 -0.78
C THR A 11 24.71 53.30 -0.41
N LYS A 12 24.47 53.23 0.89
CA LYS A 12 23.26 52.80 1.61
C LYS A 12 22.19 53.90 1.77
N ALA A 13 20.93 53.44 1.84
CA ALA A 13 19.84 53.78 2.78
C ALA A 13 19.41 55.23 3.07
N LYS A 14 18.09 55.53 2.93
CA LYS A 14 17.15 55.73 4.06
C LYS A 14 15.70 55.99 3.61
N THR A 15 14.77 55.31 4.27
CA THR A 15 13.30 55.46 4.24
C THR A 15 12.83 56.77 4.91
N PRO A 16 11.56 57.23 4.71
CA PRO A 16 10.47 56.82 5.61
C PRO A 16 9.07 56.62 4.97
N LYS A 17 8.32 55.66 5.54
CA LYS A 17 6.85 55.41 5.43
C LYS A 17 6.06 56.48 6.25
N PRO A 18 4.68 56.58 6.29
CA PRO A 18 3.67 55.50 6.10
C PRO A 18 2.24 55.88 5.57
N LYS A 19 1.44 54.87 5.17
CA LYS A 19 0.14 54.51 5.83
C LYS A 19 -0.48 53.24 5.22
N LYS A 20 -1.24 52.55 6.10
CA LYS A 20 -1.95 51.24 6.07
C LYS A 20 -2.63 50.90 4.73
N THR A 21 -2.74 49.64 4.32
CA THR A 21 -3.71 48.63 4.82
C THR A 21 -3.20 47.21 4.46
N GLN A 22 -2.78 46.43 5.46
CA GLN A 22 -3.41 45.18 5.90
C GLN A 22 -3.50 44.05 4.84
N THR A 23 -2.51 43.16 4.85
CA THR A 23 -2.69 41.70 4.99
C THR A 23 -1.34 41.16 5.47
N ALA A 24 -1.32 40.66 6.71
CA ALA A 24 -0.13 40.20 7.40
C ALA A 24 0.09 38.69 7.20
N PRO A 25 1.32 38.21 7.42
CA PRO A 25 1.88 36.95 6.91
C PRO A 25 1.74 35.83 7.95
N ASN A 26 2.41 34.68 7.74
CA ASN A 26 3.47 34.22 8.65
C ASN A 26 3.73 32.71 8.48
N THR A 27 4.95 32.37 8.09
CA THR A 27 5.62 31.16 8.60
C THR A 27 5.81 31.28 10.12
N PRO A 28 5.82 30.16 10.86
CA PRO A 28 6.56 30.13 12.11
C PRO A 28 7.56 28.97 12.17
N SER A 29 8.77 29.34 12.60
CA SER A 29 9.84 28.47 13.09
C SER A 29 9.53 28.02 14.52
N THR A 30 9.88 26.75 14.80
CA THR A 30 10.19 26.04 16.06
C THR A 30 9.79 26.66 17.41
N SER A 31 8.96 25.96 18.21
CA SER A 31 9.28 25.41 19.55
C SER A 31 8.03 25.12 20.38
N ALA A 32 8.22 24.28 21.40
CA ALA A 32 7.37 24.01 22.56
C ALA A 32 6.36 22.85 22.47
N ASN A 33 6.78 21.74 23.08
CA ASN A 33 5.94 20.70 23.67
C ASN A 33 4.74 21.31 24.41
N ARG A 34 3.51 20.89 24.07
CA ARG A 34 2.39 20.98 25.01
C ARG A 34 1.48 19.76 24.84
N ALA A 35 1.55 18.87 25.83
CA ALA A 35 0.65 17.74 25.99
C ALA A 35 -0.80 18.25 26.06
N SER A 36 -1.68 17.68 25.24
CA SER A 36 -3.10 17.96 25.28
C SER A 36 -3.77 16.98 26.24
N SER A 37 -4.12 17.44 27.44
CA SER A 37 -5.04 16.71 28.32
C SER A 37 -6.48 16.83 27.80
N PRO A 38 -7.33 15.80 27.93
CA PRO A 38 -8.72 15.87 27.50
C PRO A 38 -9.55 16.73 28.47
N VAL A 39 -10.43 17.55 27.89
CA VAL A 39 -11.45 18.35 28.58
C VAL A 39 -12.48 17.42 29.22
N THR A 40 -12.64 17.50 30.53
CA THR A 40 -13.75 16.87 31.26
C THR A 40 -14.99 17.76 31.15
N ILE A 41 -16.05 17.26 30.52
CA ILE A 41 -17.37 17.89 30.57
C ILE A 41 -18.06 17.31 31.80
N ASP A 42 -18.21 18.14 32.81
CA ASP A 42 -19.00 17.87 34.01
C ASP A 42 -20.48 18.08 33.66
N ILE A 43 -21.30 17.05 33.82
CA ILE A 43 -22.75 17.13 33.69
C ILE A 43 -23.33 16.53 34.97
N GLU A 44 -23.51 17.39 35.97
CA GLU A 44 -24.43 17.14 37.08
C GLU A 44 -25.86 17.12 36.51
N ASN A 45 -26.53 15.98 36.61
CA ASN A 45 -27.99 15.90 36.48
C ASN A 45 -28.52 14.94 37.53
N GLU A 46 -28.70 15.50 38.72
CA GLU A 46 -29.47 14.92 39.81
C GLU A 46 -30.96 14.97 39.42
N GLU A 47 -31.60 13.81 39.21
CA GLU A 47 -33.01 13.62 39.56
C GLU A 47 -33.39 12.11 39.56
N THR A 48 -33.55 11.61 40.78
CA THR A 48 -34.48 10.58 41.26
C THR A 48 -35.18 9.65 40.26
N SER A 49 -34.97 8.35 40.41
CA SER A 49 -36.00 7.34 40.13
C SER A 49 -35.80 6.14 41.05
N GLU A 50 -36.29 6.30 42.27
CA GLU A 50 -36.71 5.16 43.09
C GLU A 50 -38.04 4.61 42.52
N LEU A 51 -38.25 3.31 42.72
CA LEU A 51 -39.49 2.54 42.45
C LEU A 51 -39.59 1.82 41.08
N SER A 52 -38.95 0.65 40.98
CA SER A 52 -39.59 -0.49 40.31
C SER A 52 -39.29 -1.78 41.05
N THR A 53 -40.29 -2.22 41.79
CA THR A 53 -40.43 -3.52 42.42
C THR A 53 -40.47 -4.67 41.41
N LEU A 54 -39.99 -5.83 41.86
CA LEU A 54 -40.34 -7.19 41.41
C LEU A 54 -39.49 -7.79 40.27
N GLY A 55 -38.65 -8.78 40.64
CA GLY A 55 -38.19 -9.83 39.73
C GLY A 55 -36.87 -9.58 38.99
N ASN A 56 -35.79 -9.23 39.69
CA ASN A 56 -34.44 -9.34 39.13
C ASN A 56 -33.64 -10.41 39.86
N GLU A 57 -33.95 -11.68 39.57
CA GLU A 57 -32.97 -12.75 39.70
C GLU A 57 -31.82 -12.39 38.73
N ARG A 58 -30.76 -11.76 39.27
CA ARG A 58 -29.60 -11.35 38.48
C ARG A 58 -28.96 -12.62 37.91
N MET A 59 -29.21 -12.87 36.62
CA MET A 59 -28.47 -13.84 35.81
C MET A 59 -27.02 -13.33 35.62
N GLU A 60 -26.21 -13.44 36.67
CA GLU A 60 -24.88 -12.84 36.80
C GLU A 60 -23.87 -13.36 35.75
N GLY A 61 -24.19 -14.45 35.03
CA GLY A 61 -23.36 -14.98 33.94
C GLY A 61 -23.78 -14.57 32.52
N GLN A 62 -25.06 -14.25 32.27
CA GLN A 62 -25.57 -14.13 30.88
C GLN A 62 -25.11 -12.84 30.18
N LYS A 63 -25.00 -11.72 30.89
CA LYS A 63 -24.52 -10.45 30.30
C LYS A 63 -23.04 -10.52 29.94
N ALA A 64 -22.21 -11.10 30.82
CA ALA A 64 -20.79 -11.30 30.56
C ALA A 64 -20.55 -12.30 29.40
N ALA A 65 -21.31 -13.40 29.34
CA ALA A 65 -21.21 -14.37 28.25
C ALA A 65 -21.64 -13.80 26.89
N LYS A 66 -22.72 -13.00 26.84
CA LYS A 66 -23.16 -12.30 25.62
C LYS A 66 -22.11 -11.29 25.13
N LYS A 67 -21.50 -10.52 26.05
CA LYS A 67 -20.40 -9.58 25.73
C LYS A 67 -19.18 -10.32 25.16
N LYS A 68 -18.74 -11.42 25.79
CA LYS A 68 -17.61 -12.24 25.31
C LYS A 68 -17.85 -12.82 23.91
N ARG A 69 -19.08 -13.26 23.60
CA ARG A 69 -19.44 -13.73 22.25
C ARG A 69 -19.38 -12.62 21.20
N ALA A 70 -19.88 -11.43 21.53
CA ALA A 70 -19.80 -10.28 20.63
C ALA A 70 -18.34 -9.88 20.38
N ASP A 71 -17.52 -9.83 21.43
CA ASP A 71 -16.11 -9.43 21.37
C ASP A 71 -15.25 -10.42 20.55
N ASN A 72 -15.48 -11.73 20.74
CA ASN A 72 -14.85 -12.75 19.91
C ASN A 72 -15.26 -12.65 18.43
N ARG A 73 -16.53 -12.30 18.16
CA ARG A 73 -17.01 -12.10 16.79
C ARG A 73 -16.38 -10.86 16.14
N SER A 74 -16.18 -9.77 16.89
CA SER A 74 -15.46 -8.59 16.40
C SER A 74 -13.97 -8.85 16.22
N MET A 75 -13.34 -9.59 17.13
CA MET A 75 -11.93 -9.96 17.03
C MET A 75 -11.65 -10.82 15.80
N GLY A 76 -12.52 -11.78 15.47
CA GLY A 76 -12.41 -12.55 14.23
C GLY A 76 -12.44 -11.67 12.98
N LYS A 77 -13.28 -10.63 12.95
CA LYS A 77 -13.32 -9.66 11.85
C LYS A 77 -12.04 -8.84 11.76
N ILE A 78 -11.50 -8.38 12.90
CA ILE A 78 -10.26 -7.61 12.95
C ILE A 78 -9.09 -8.44 12.41
N VAL A 79 -8.96 -9.70 12.85
CA VAL A 79 -7.91 -10.61 12.37
C VAL A 79 -8.04 -10.86 10.87
N HIS A 80 -9.27 -11.06 10.37
CA HIS A 80 -9.52 -11.22 8.95
C HIS A 80 -9.10 -9.99 8.14
N MET A 81 -9.52 -8.79 8.56
CA MET A 81 -9.12 -7.54 7.90
C MET A 81 -7.59 -7.34 7.93
N GLN A 82 -6.92 -7.64 9.04
CA GLN A 82 -5.45 -7.57 9.11
C GLN A 82 -4.79 -8.54 8.11
N LYS A 83 -5.32 -9.75 7.98
CA LYS A 83 -4.85 -10.73 6.99
C LYS A 83 -5.01 -10.19 5.57
N GLU A 84 -6.17 -9.62 5.24
CA GLU A 84 -6.43 -9.02 3.91
C GLU A 84 -5.49 -7.85 3.63
N LEU A 85 -5.29 -6.94 4.59
CA LEU A 85 -4.37 -5.82 4.44
C LEU A 85 -2.94 -6.28 4.15
N VAL A 86 -2.46 -7.31 4.86
CA VAL A 86 -1.14 -7.88 4.63
C VAL A 86 -1.06 -8.52 3.25
N GLN A 87 -2.09 -9.24 2.83
CA GLN A 87 -2.15 -9.86 1.52
C GLN A 87 -2.08 -8.82 0.40
N ILE A 88 -2.94 -7.79 0.45
CA ILE A 88 -2.95 -6.67 -0.52
C ILE A 88 -1.60 -5.96 -0.54
N SER A 89 -0.98 -5.73 0.62
CA SER A 89 0.34 -5.10 0.69
C SER A 89 1.41 -5.91 -0.02
N ARG A 90 1.39 -7.24 0.08
CA ARG A 90 2.36 -8.12 -0.57
C ARG A 90 2.15 -8.14 -2.08
N GLU A 91 0.90 -8.30 -2.51
CA GLU A 91 0.53 -8.29 -3.93
C GLU A 91 0.96 -6.98 -4.59
N ARG A 92 0.62 -5.84 -3.98
CA ARG A 92 1.01 -4.52 -4.50
C ARG A 92 2.53 -4.34 -4.57
N LEU A 93 3.26 -4.81 -3.56
CA LEU A 93 4.72 -4.76 -3.57
C LEU A 93 5.30 -5.61 -4.70
N GLU A 94 4.74 -6.79 -4.94
CA GLU A 94 5.19 -7.66 -6.02
C GLU A 94 4.91 -7.04 -7.40
N THR A 95 3.70 -6.50 -7.61
CA THR A 95 3.38 -5.76 -8.84
C THR A 95 4.34 -4.60 -9.08
N MET A 96 4.67 -3.84 -8.04
CA MET A 96 5.61 -2.73 -8.15
C MET A 96 7.03 -3.19 -8.49
N LYS A 97 7.48 -4.31 -7.92
CA LYS A 97 8.79 -4.89 -8.26
C LYS A 97 8.84 -5.34 -9.71
N SER A 98 7.80 -6.03 -10.19
CA SER A 98 7.70 -6.45 -11.59
C SER A 98 7.71 -5.24 -12.51
N ALA A 99 6.86 -4.23 -12.27
CA ALA A 99 6.82 -3.02 -13.09
C ALA A 99 8.17 -2.27 -13.12
N LEU A 100 8.89 -2.23 -12.00
CA LEU A 100 10.23 -1.62 -11.94
C LEU A 100 11.25 -2.43 -12.76
N GLN A 101 11.15 -3.76 -12.68
CA GLN A 101 12.01 -4.64 -13.47
C GLN A 101 11.72 -4.50 -14.96
N ASP A 102 10.45 -4.51 -15.35
CA ASP A 102 10.02 -4.36 -16.74
C ASP A 102 10.48 -3.02 -17.32
N ALA A 103 10.35 -1.92 -16.57
CA ALA A 103 10.85 -0.61 -16.99
C ALA A 103 12.38 -0.58 -17.13
N SER A 104 13.11 -1.27 -16.25
CA SER A 104 14.57 -1.42 -16.36
C SER A 104 14.97 -2.25 -17.58
N ASP A 105 14.23 -3.32 -17.85
CA ASP A 105 14.48 -4.23 -18.97
C ASP A 105 14.17 -3.51 -20.30
N GLU A 106 13.09 -2.74 -20.38
CA GLU A 106 12.77 -1.88 -21.54
C GLU A 106 13.85 -0.82 -21.78
N ALA A 107 14.39 -0.21 -20.72
CA ALA A 107 15.49 0.74 -20.83
C ALA A 107 16.79 0.09 -21.35
N ILE A 108 16.97 -1.22 -21.16
CA ILE A 108 18.09 -1.99 -21.71
C ILE A 108 17.81 -2.37 -23.17
N LEU A 109 16.60 -2.89 -23.46
CA LEU A 109 16.16 -3.30 -24.80
C LEU A 109 16.14 -2.15 -25.80
N SER A 110 15.85 -0.93 -25.36
CA SER A 110 15.81 0.28 -26.20
C SER A 110 17.18 0.85 -26.58
N LYS A 111 18.29 0.28 -26.08
CA LYS A 111 19.63 0.80 -26.40
C LYS A 111 20.14 0.35 -27.76
N ASP A 112 20.50 1.31 -28.58
CA ASP A 112 21.34 1.10 -29.76
C ASP A 112 22.78 0.76 -29.32
N LEU A 113 23.25 -0.41 -29.72
CA LEU A 113 24.55 -0.95 -29.35
C LEU A 113 25.65 -0.61 -30.35
N ASP A 114 25.30 -0.26 -31.59
CA ASP A 114 26.29 -0.06 -32.65
C ASP A 114 27.01 1.28 -32.52
N SER A 115 26.38 2.25 -31.87
CA SER A 115 27.00 3.53 -31.52
C SER A 115 27.87 3.47 -30.25
N MET A 116 27.97 2.32 -29.57
CA MET A 116 28.69 2.19 -28.29
C MET A 116 30.12 1.67 -28.44
N SER A 117 30.97 2.01 -27.46
CA SER A 117 32.30 1.41 -27.35
C SER A 117 32.22 -0.09 -27.04
N GLY A 118 33.22 -0.87 -27.48
CA GLY A 118 33.19 -2.33 -27.37
C GLY A 118 32.96 -2.86 -25.94
N GLN A 119 33.48 -2.19 -24.92
CA GLN A 119 33.25 -2.59 -23.53
C GLN A 119 31.81 -2.35 -23.06
N LYS A 120 31.22 -1.18 -23.41
CA LYS A 120 29.82 -0.87 -23.07
C LYS A 120 28.86 -1.77 -23.83
N ARG A 121 29.15 -2.01 -25.11
CA ARG A 121 28.40 -2.96 -25.95
C ARG A 121 28.33 -4.34 -25.31
N ARG A 122 29.48 -4.92 -24.93
CA ARG A 122 29.52 -6.24 -24.24
C ARG A 122 28.74 -6.27 -22.92
N TYR A 123 28.70 -5.16 -22.19
CA TYR A 123 27.93 -5.05 -20.95
C TYR A 123 26.42 -5.15 -21.23
N TYR A 124 25.91 -4.42 -22.22
CA TYR A 124 24.50 -4.45 -22.58
C TYR A 124 24.10 -5.75 -23.28
N GLU A 125 24.97 -6.32 -24.14
CA GLU A 125 24.75 -7.65 -24.74
C GLU A 125 24.53 -8.72 -23.66
N ARG A 126 25.35 -8.72 -22.59
CA ARG A 126 25.16 -9.64 -21.46
C ARG A 126 23.82 -9.42 -20.76
N LYS A 127 23.38 -8.17 -20.61
CA LYS A 127 22.10 -7.86 -19.99
C LYS A 127 20.91 -8.29 -20.86
N LEU A 128 21.00 -8.10 -22.17
CA LEU A 128 20.00 -8.58 -23.13
C LEU A 128 19.86 -10.09 -23.06
N GLN A 129 20.98 -10.82 -23.02
CA GLN A 129 20.94 -12.28 -22.87
C GLN A 129 20.19 -12.70 -21.60
N LEU A 130 20.46 -12.05 -20.46
CA LEU A 130 19.77 -12.35 -19.21
C LEU A 130 18.26 -12.08 -19.27
N ILE A 131 17.83 -11.07 -20.01
CA ILE A 131 16.41 -10.75 -20.21
C ILE A 131 15.76 -11.88 -21.03
N PHE A 132 16.36 -12.26 -22.16
CA PHE A 132 15.81 -13.33 -23.00
C PHE A 132 15.81 -14.69 -22.31
N ASP A 133 16.89 -15.06 -21.60
CA ASP A 133 16.95 -16.31 -20.84
C ASP A 133 15.82 -16.38 -19.79
N ARG A 134 15.48 -15.24 -19.17
CA ARG A 134 14.38 -15.13 -18.21
C ARG A 134 13.03 -15.28 -18.90
N GLU A 135 12.82 -14.63 -20.04
CA GLU A 135 11.59 -14.73 -20.84
C GLU A 135 11.34 -16.16 -21.31
N ASP A 136 12.36 -16.83 -21.86
CA ASP A 136 12.30 -18.23 -22.29
C ASP A 136 11.92 -19.16 -21.11
N ALA A 137 12.50 -18.93 -19.94
CA ALA A 137 12.19 -19.69 -18.74
C ALA A 137 10.74 -19.44 -18.26
N LEU A 138 10.22 -18.22 -18.40
CA LEU A 138 8.83 -17.89 -18.06
C LEU A 138 7.85 -18.54 -19.04
N GLU A 139 8.13 -18.49 -20.35
CA GLU A 139 7.29 -19.13 -21.37
C GLU A 139 7.23 -20.64 -21.17
N LYS A 140 8.36 -21.28 -20.86
CA LYS A 140 8.41 -22.72 -20.56
C LYS A 140 7.55 -23.08 -19.35
N LYS A 141 7.59 -22.28 -18.28
CA LYS A 141 6.77 -22.49 -17.08
C LYS A 141 5.28 -22.31 -17.37
N GLN A 142 4.91 -21.32 -18.18
CA GLN A 142 3.51 -21.09 -18.57
C GLN A 142 2.97 -22.28 -19.38
N LYS A 143 3.73 -22.78 -20.36
CA LYS A 143 3.36 -23.97 -21.14
C LYS A 143 3.18 -25.21 -20.25
N GLU A 144 4.09 -25.42 -19.29
CA GLU A 144 3.98 -26.53 -18.34
C GLU A 144 2.74 -26.42 -17.43
N GLU A 145 2.40 -25.21 -16.98
CA GLU A 145 1.20 -24.98 -16.17
C GLU A 145 -0.10 -25.18 -16.97
N GLU A 146 -0.15 -24.70 -18.21
CA GLU A 146 -1.27 -24.90 -19.12
C GLU A 146 -1.49 -26.39 -19.45
N GLU A 147 -0.40 -27.13 -19.69
CA GLU A 147 -0.47 -28.57 -19.93
C GLU A 147 -1.00 -29.31 -18.69
N LYS A 148 -0.52 -28.97 -17.49
CA LYS A 148 -1.03 -29.53 -16.23
C LYS A 148 -2.52 -29.25 -16.05
N LYS A 149 -2.97 -28.02 -16.29
CA LYS A 149 -4.39 -27.66 -16.22
C LYS A 149 -5.23 -28.45 -17.22
N LYS A 150 -4.72 -28.65 -18.44
CA LYS A 150 -5.42 -29.43 -19.47
C LYS A 150 -5.59 -30.90 -19.05
N ILE A 151 -4.53 -31.51 -18.51
CA ILE A 151 -4.56 -32.89 -18.00
C ILE A 151 -5.54 -33.00 -16.82
N GLU A 152 -5.56 -32.01 -15.91
CA GLU A 152 -6.48 -32.00 -14.77
C GLU A 152 -7.96 -31.91 -15.22
N ILE A 153 -8.25 -31.07 -16.21
CA ILE A 153 -9.59 -30.96 -16.80
C ILE A 153 -10.00 -32.26 -17.51
N GLU A 154 -9.08 -32.91 -18.23
CA GLU A 154 -9.34 -34.19 -18.90
C GLU A 154 -9.66 -35.29 -17.89
N LYS A 155 -8.84 -35.46 -16.85
CA LYS A 155 -9.11 -36.40 -15.76
C LYS A 155 -10.44 -36.13 -15.05
N ALA A 156 -10.78 -34.87 -14.81
CA ALA A 156 -12.05 -34.52 -14.20
C ALA A 156 -13.25 -34.90 -15.09
N LYS A 157 -13.11 -34.85 -16.42
CA LYS A 157 -14.15 -35.30 -17.35
C LYS A 157 -14.28 -36.82 -17.37
N ASP A 158 -13.16 -37.53 -17.40
CA ASP A 158 -13.16 -39.00 -17.40
C ASP A 158 -13.81 -39.56 -16.12
N ASN A 159 -13.49 -38.98 -14.95
CA ASN A 159 -14.12 -39.38 -13.68
C ASN A 159 -15.64 -39.13 -13.67
N ASN A 160 -16.13 -38.04 -14.28
CA ASN A 160 -17.57 -37.79 -14.39
C ASN A 160 -18.28 -38.75 -15.37
N LEU A 161 -17.57 -39.23 -16.40
CA LEU A 161 -18.10 -40.21 -17.35
C LEU A 161 -18.18 -41.63 -16.76
N GLU A 162 -17.23 -42.01 -15.89
CA GLU A 162 -17.28 -43.28 -15.16
C GLU A 162 -18.44 -43.32 -14.14
N ASP A 163 -18.75 -42.19 -13.49
CA ASP A 163 -19.87 -42.07 -12.55
C ASP A 163 -21.24 -42.18 -13.25
N GLU A 164 -21.38 -41.72 -14.51
CA GLU A 164 -22.64 -41.85 -15.28
C GLU A 164 -22.82 -43.25 -15.92
N ALA A 165 -21.73 -43.94 -16.28
CA ALA A 165 -21.80 -45.28 -16.88
C ALA A 165 -22.10 -46.41 -15.86
N GLY A 166 -21.98 -46.14 -14.55
CA GLY A 166 -22.24 -47.11 -13.49
C GLY A 166 -23.71 -47.23 -13.04
N ILE A 167 -24.63 -46.44 -13.61
CA ILE A 167 -26.04 -46.35 -13.15
C ILE A 167 -27.00 -47.24 -13.96
N GLU A 168 -26.59 -47.81 -15.10
CA GLU A 168 -27.45 -48.70 -15.90
C GLU A 168 -27.12 -50.19 -15.71
N PHE A 169 -27.35 -50.76 -14.53
CA PHE A 169 -27.61 -52.21 -14.38
C PHE A 169 -28.33 -52.49 -13.03
N GLU A 170 -29.65 -52.35 -13.01
CA GLU A 170 -30.55 -53.08 -12.08
C GLU A 170 -31.91 -53.37 -12.73
#